data_AF-A0A6M1NPW9-F1
#
_entry.id   AF-A0A6M1NPW9-F1
#
_cell.length_a   1.000
_cell.length_b   1.000
_cell.length_c   1.000
_cell.angle_alpha   90.00
_cell.angle_beta   90.00
_cell.angle_gamma   90.00
#
_symmetry.space_group_name_H-M   'P 1'
#
loop_
_entity.id
_entity.type
_entity.pdbx_description
1 polymer ?
#
loop_
_entity_poly.entity_id
_entity_poly.type
_entity_poly.pdbx_seq_one_letter_code
_entity_poly.pdbx_strand_id
1 'polypeptide(L)'
;MMDFEVSKQLENDFEKYMFKFYAKFKRFSIEDFGAFAATLINYNVQNHLIDAKTKQEYAYFLTSLYNKGIGNRITEEHLQFISQAIASDSSVDFNIVQEIFS
;
A
#
# COMPACT_ATOMS: atom_id res chain seq x y z
N MET A 1 3.28 -13.43 -10.41
CA MET A 1 3.21 -14.21 -9.17
C MET A 1 4.01 -13.46 -8.13
N MET A 2 3.32 -12.93 -7.14
CA MET A 2 3.95 -12.20 -6.03
C MET A 2 4.96 -13.07 -5.29
N ASP A 3 6.09 -12.45 -4.94
CA ASP A 3 7.09 -13.05 -4.05
C ASP A 3 6.60 -12.99 -2.60
N PHE A 4 6.75 -14.12 -1.88
CA PHE A 4 6.28 -14.26 -0.50
C PHE A 4 7.04 -13.36 0.49
N GLU A 5 8.37 -13.29 0.38
CA GLU A 5 9.19 -12.48 1.28
C GLU A 5 8.89 -10.99 1.06
N VAL A 6 8.76 -10.58 -0.21
CA VAL A 6 8.35 -9.20 -0.55
C VAL A 6 6.95 -8.88 -0.01
N SER A 7 6.00 -9.79 -0.15
CA SER A 7 4.63 -9.58 0.36
C SER A 7 4.60 -9.41 1.88
N LYS A 8 5.37 -10.24 2.61
CA LYS A 8 5.50 -10.14 4.06
C LYS A 8 6.19 -8.85 4.50
N GLN A 9 7.20 -8.39 3.75
CA GLN A 9 7.85 -7.11 4.02
C GLN A 9 6.86 -5.95 3.83
N LEU A 10 6.12 -5.94 2.72
CA LEU A 10 5.11 -4.92 2.44
C LEU A 10 4.00 -4.89 3.49
N GLU A 11 3.53 -6.05 3.96
CA GLU A 11 2.56 -6.15 5.05
C GLU A 11 3.10 -5.52 6.33
N ASN A 12 4.34 -5.83 6.72
CA ASN A 12 4.97 -5.23 7.91
C ASN A 12 5.14 -3.71 7.77
N ASP A 13 5.54 -3.22 6.59
CA ASP A 13 5.73 -1.79 6.34
C ASP A 13 4.38 -1.06 6.36
N PHE A 14 3.34 -1.67 5.79
CA PHE A 14 1.96 -1.22 5.89
C PHE A 14 1.50 -1.13 7.35
N GLU A 15 1.63 -2.20 8.14
CA GLU A 15 1.21 -2.22 9.55
C GLU A 15 1.92 -1.15 10.40
N LYS A 16 3.24 -0.98 10.21
CA LYS A 16 4.02 0.05 10.90
C LYS A 16 3.52 1.45 10.56
N TYR A 17 3.31 1.74 9.28
CA TYR A 17 2.80 3.04 8.85
C TYR A 17 1.40 3.29 9.40
N MET A 18 0.49 2.33 9.26
CA MET A 18 -0.86 2.38 9.83
C MET A 18 -0.84 2.73 11.31
N PHE A 19 -0.01 2.03 12.08
CA PHE A 19 0.12 2.24 13.51
C PHE A 19 0.63 3.65 13.85
N LYS A 20 1.71 4.11 13.19
CA LYS A 20 2.27 5.46 13.39
C LYS A 20 1.28 6.54 12.98
N PHE A 21 0.66 6.40 11.81
CA PHE A 21 -0.29 7.35 11.26
C PHE A 21 -1.53 7.48 12.15
N TYR A 22 -2.10 6.35 12.58
CA TYR A 22 -3.22 6.34 13.52
C TYR A 22 -2.84 6.95 14.87
N ALA A 23 -1.64 6.66 15.39
CA ALA A 23 -1.16 7.24 16.64
C ALA A 23 -1.11 8.78 16.58
N LYS A 24 -0.67 9.33 15.43
CA LYS A 24 -0.48 10.77 15.19
C LYS A 24 -1.78 11.50 14.84
N PHE A 25 -2.56 10.99 13.91
CA PHE A 25 -3.72 11.70 13.34
C PHE A 25 -5.07 11.20 13.84
N LYS A 26 -5.11 10.06 14.55
CA LYS A 26 -6.34 9.42 15.08
C LYS A 26 -7.42 9.19 14.01
N ARG A 27 -7.01 9.10 12.75
CA ARG A 27 -7.88 8.87 11.60
C ARG A 27 -7.16 7.99 10.59
N PHE A 28 -7.94 7.41 9.70
CA PHE A 28 -7.39 6.70 8.54
C PHE A 28 -8.39 6.80 7.38
N SER A 29 -8.02 7.58 6.35
CA SER A 29 -8.84 7.76 5.15
C SER A 29 -8.35 6.90 4.00
N ILE A 30 -9.21 6.67 3.00
CA ILE A 30 -8.83 5.91 1.81
C ILE A 30 -7.82 6.69 0.96
N GLU A 31 -7.84 8.02 1.03
CA GLU A 31 -6.89 8.90 0.37
C GLU A 31 -5.49 8.76 0.99
N ASP A 32 -5.39 8.77 2.33
CA ASP A 32 -4.12 8.54 3.04
C ASP A 32 -3.54 7.16 2.71
N PHE A 33 -4.42 6.14 2.63
CA PHE A 33 -4.04 4.80 2.20
C PHE A 33 -3.51 4.77 0.76
N GLY A 34 -4.21 5.40 -0.17
CA GLY A 34 -3.84 5.41 -1.59
C GLY A 34 -2.46 6.02 -1.80
N ALA A 35 -2.20 7.18 -1.18
CA ALA A 35 -0.90 7.85 -1.23
C ALA A 35 0.23 6.98 -0.65
N PHE A 36 -0.03 6.32 0.49
CA PHE A 36 0.91 5.37 1.08
C PHE A 36 1.19 4.18 0.16
N ALA A 37 0.15 3.51 -0.33
CA ALA A 37 0.28 2.30 -1.12
C ALA A 37 1.00 2.57 -2.45
N ALA A 38 0.66 3.68 -3.13
CA ALA A 38 1.35 4.11 -4.34
C ALA A 38 2.84 4.37 -4.06
N THR A 39 3.15 5.12 -3.00
CA THR A 39 4.53 5.41 -2.59
C THR A 39 5.32 4.14 -2.31
N LEU A 40 4.77 3.24 -1.49
CA LEU A 40 5.44 2.00 -1.09
C LEU A 40 5.73 1.11 -2.31
N ILE A 41 4.75 0.93 -3.20
CA ILE A 41 4.92 0.10 -4.39
C ILE A 41 5.95 0.73 -5.34
N ASN A 42 5.81 2.03 -5.64
CA ASN A 42 6.70 2.72 -6.57
C ASN A 42 8.14 2.77 -6.05
N TYR A 43 8.33 2.99 -4.75
CA TYR A 43 9.65 2.94 -4.12
C TYR A 43 10.31 1.57 -4.27
N ASN A 44 9.56 0.48 -4.01
CA ASN A 44 10.08 -0.88 -4.16
C ASN A 44 10.33 -1.27 -5.64
N VAL A 45 9.54 -0.75 -6.58
CA VAL A 45 9.81 -0.90 -8.02
C VAL A 45 11.11 -0.19 -8.43
N GLN A 46 11.30 1.05 -7.96
CA GLN A 46 12.53 1.82 -8.23
C GLN A 46 13.78 1.15 -7.65
N ASN A 47 13.64 0.44 -6.53
CA ASN A 47 14.72 -0.32 -5.90
C ASN A 47 14.81 -1.79 -6.38
N HIS A 48 14.11 -2.15 -7.46
CA HIS A 48 14.12 -3.48 -8.08
C HIS A 48 13.67 -4.64 -7.17
N LEU A 49 12.92 -4.36 -6.10
CA LEU A 49 12.31 -5.37 -5.22
C LEU A 49 10.97 -5.87 -5.75
N ILE A 50 10.27 -5.06 -6.56
CA ILE A 50 9.01 -5.41 -7.22
C ILE A 50 9.16 -5.20 -8.73
N ASP A 51 8.68 -6.15 -9.53
CA ASP A 51 8.54 -5.95 -10.99
C ASP A 51 7.41 -4.96 -11.26
N ALA A 52 7.65 -3.96 -12.11
CA ALA A 52 6.63 -3.02 -12.55
C ALA A 52 5.36 -3.71 -13.10
N LYS A 53 5.50 -4.91 -13.68
CA LYS A 53 4.37 -5.72 -14.18
C LYS A 53 3.46 -6.26 -13.08
N THR A 54 3.95 -6.41 -11.85
CA THR A 54 3.18 -6.95 -10.73
C THR A 54 2.64 -5.86 -9.80
N LYS A 55 2.76 -4.58 -10.16
CA LYS A 55 2.22 -3.44 -9.36
C LYS A 55 0.76 -3.63 -8.98
N GLN A 56 -0.08 -4.07 -9.91
CA GLN A 56 -1.51 -4.27 -9.65
C GLN A 56 -1.77 -5.40 -8.65
N GLU A 57 -1.00 -6.50 -8.71
CA GLU A 57 -1.10 -7.61 -7.73
C GLU A 57 -0.81 -7.11 -6.32
N TYR A 58 0.29 -6.36 -6.15
CA TYR A 58 0.67 -5.78 -4.85
C TYR A 58 -0.29 -4.69 -4.38
N ALA A 59 -0.81 -3.85 -5.28
CA ALA A 59 -1.82 -2.85 -4.95
C ALA A 59 -3.11 -3.53 -4.46
N TYR A 60 -3.53 -4.63 -5.10
CA TYR A 60 -4.68 -5.40 -4.66
C TYR A 60 -4.43 -6.01 -3.29
N PHE A 61 -3.26 -6.63 -3.06
CA PHE A 61 -2.88 -7.18 -1.76
C PHE A 61 -2.98 -6.13 -0.63
N LEU A 62 -2.37 -4.95 -0.80
CA LEU A 62 -2.46 -3.87 0.18
C LEU A 62 -3.90 -3.39 0.40
N THR A 63 -4.70 -3.32 -0.66
CA THR A 63 -6.11 -2.92 -0.58
C THR A 63 -6.94 -3.95 0.17
N SER A 64 -6.65 -5.25 0.00
CA SER A 64 -7.28 -6.33 0.77
C SER A 64 -6.91 -6.25 2.26
N LEU A 65 -5.65 -5.97 2.59
CA LEU A 65 -5.22 -5.77 3.99
C LEU A 65 -5.94 -4.58 4.61
N TYR A 66 -6.02 -3.46 3.89
CA TYR A 66 -6.77 -2.29 4.33
C TYR A 66 -8.25 -2.62 4.57
N ASN A 67 -8.90 -3.30 3.61
CA ASN A 67 -10.29 -3.69 3.74
C ASN A 67 -10.54 -4.58 4.96
N LYS A 68 -9.65 -5.55 5.21
CA LYS A 68 -9.68 -6.39 6.40
C LYS A 68 -9.59 -5.54 7.68
N GLY A 69 -8.70 -4.55 7.70
CA GLY A 69 -8.53 -3.62 8.82
C GLY A 69 -9.79 -2.79 9.15
N ILE A 70 -10.63 -2.49 8.15
CA ILE A 70 -11.90 -1.75 8.35
C ILE A 70 -13.14 -2.66 8.44
N GLY A 71 -12.94 -3.97 8.55
CA GLY A 71 -14.01 -4.96 8.73
C GLY A 71 -14.69 -5.42 7.44
N ASN A 72 -13.92 -5.54 6.34
CA ASN A 72 -14.35 -6.06 5.03
C ASN A 72 -15.57 -5.34 4.44
N ARG A 73 -15.53 -4.00 4.44
CA ARG A 73 -16.63 -3.14 3.99
C ARG A 73 -16.59 -2.79 2.50
N ILE A 74 -15.44 -2.96 1.86
CA ILE A 74 -15.23 -2.70 0.43
C ILE A 74 -15.54 -3.98 -0.34
N THR A 75 -16.37 -3.87 -1.37
CA THR A 75 -16.75 -4.98 -2.26
C THR A 75 -15.57 -5.38 -3.16
N GLU A 76 -15.59 -6.61 -3.67
CA GLU A 76 -14.53 -7.09 -4.58
C GLU A 76 -14.34 -6.19 -5.81
N GLU A 77 -15.44 -5.73 -6.41
CA GLU A 77 -15.41 -4.79 -7.54
C GLU A 77 -14.67 -3.49 -7.17
N HIS A 78 -14.97 -2.92 -6.01
CA HIS A 78 -14.28 -1.72 -5.55
C HIS A 78 -12.81 -1.99 -5.17
N LEU A 79 -12.47 -3.18 -4.64
CA LEU A 79 -11.08 -3.57 -4.40
C LEU A 79 -10.27 -3.55 -5.70
N GLN A 80 -10.82 -4.10 -6.78
CA GLN A 80 -10.19 -4.09 -8.11
C GLN A 80 -10.04 -2.67 -8.66
N PHE A 81 -11.05 -1.81 -8.46
CA PHE A 81 -10.97 -0.42 -8.90
C PHE A 81 -9.90 0.37 -8.14
N ILE A 82 -9.87 0.25 -6.81
CA ILE A 82 -8.90 0.94 -5.96
C ILE A 82 -7.48 0.45 -6.26
N SER A 83 -7.28 -0.86 -6.41
CA SER A 83 -5.97 -1.42 -6.74
C SER A 83 -5.46 -0.94 -8.10
N GLN A 84 -6.34 -0.85 -9.10
CA GLN A 84 -6.01 -0.30 -10.40
C GLN A 84 -5.62 1.18 -10.32
N ALA A 85 -6.35 1.99 -9.53
CA ALA A 85 -6.04 3.39 -9.32
C ALA A 85 -4.65 3.58 -8.71
N ILE A 86 -4.34 2.83 -7.64
CA ILE A 86 -3.03 2.84 -6.98
C ILE A 86 -1.92 2.37 -7.93
N ALA A 87 -2.14 1.29 -8.68
CA ALA A 87 -1.14 0.76 -9.59
C ALA A 87 -0.83 1.70 -10.77
N SER A 88 -1.81 2.51 -11.17
CA SER A 88 -1.67 3.52 -12.23
C SER A 88 -0.98 4.79 -11.72
N ASP A 89 -0.96 5.02 -10.41
CA ASP A 89 -0.22 6.12 -9.80
C ASP A 89 1.29 5.82 -9.80
N SER A 90 2.07 6.79 -10.28
CA SER A 90 3.54 6.72 -10.37
C SER A 90 4.25 7.63 -9.37
N SER A 91 3.49 8.30 -8.49
CA SER A 91 4.02 9.20 -7.47
C SER A 91 4.73 8.45 -6.33
N VAL A 92 5.68 9.15 -5.72
CA VAL A 92 6.40 8.74 -4.52
C VAL A 92 6.42 9.93 -3.58
N ASP A 93 5.72 9.84 -2.44
CA ASP A 93 5.77 10.86 -1.40
C ASP A 93 6.97 10.60 -0.47
N PHE A 94 7.97 11.47 -0.54
CA PHE A 94 9.19 11.34 0.26
C PHE A 94 8.96 11.49 1.76
N ASN A 95 7.88 12.12 2.21
CA ASN A 95 7.55 12.18 3.64
C ASN A 95 7.14 10.79 4.14
N ILE A 96 6.35 10.06 3.34
CA ILE A 96 5.96 8.68 3.64
C ILE A 96 7.19 7.77 3.61
N VAL A 97 8.08 7.91 2.61
CA VAL A 97 9.34 7.14 2.54
C VAL A 97 10.17 7.33 3.81
N GLN A 98 10.33 8.57 4.27
CA GLN A 98 11.04 8.86 5.52
C GLN A 98 10.36 8.16 6.70
N GLU A 99 9.04 8.26 6.86
CA GLU A 99 8.35 7.64 8.01
C GLU A 99 8.47 6.09 8.06
N ILE A 100 8.67 5.43 6.92
CA ILE A 100 8.80 3.96 6.81
C ILE A 100 10.25 3.50 6.99
N PHE A 101 11.20 4.17 6.32
CA PHE A 101 12.58 3.68 6.16
C PHE A 101 13.63 4.44 6.99
N SER A 102 13.23 5.41 7.83
CA SER A 102 14.13 6.07 8.80
C SER A 102 14.02 5.53 10.23
#